data_AF-A0A398CT88-F1
#
_entry.id   AF-A0A398CT88-F1
#
_cell.length_a   1.000
_cell.length_b   1.000
_cell.length_c   1.000
_cell.angle_alpha   90.00
_cell.angle_beta   90.00
_cell.angle_gamma   90.00
#
_symmetry.space_group_name_H-M   'P 1'
#
loop_
_entity.id
_entity.type
_entity.pdbx_description
1 polymer ?
#
loop_
_entity_poly.entity_id
_entity_poly.type
_entity_poly.pdbx_seq_one_letter_code
_entity_poly.pdbx_strand_id
1 'polypeptide(L)'
;MTGRRKTIVCFGDSNTWGYDAKTDARFDEETRWTGRLARLLGDGYRVVEEGLSGRTSVCEDPLFEGLRGLDYIYPCLLSHSPIDLVVIMLGTNDTKERFGLTSFNIAQGITRLSNKAKGTPAGNGGVAPDVLVVAPPVIGKAYADTPIGAPMGARCDEKSFELPVHLEALLKETGIRFADSNEAAAMGETDHMHLDAEGHGKMAEFMHKHISRIFN
;
A
#
# COMPACT_ATOMS: atom_id res chain seq x y z
N MET A 1 -30.60 -8.80 -12.53
CA MET A 1 -29.80 -9.83 -11.80
C MET A 1 -28.63 -9.10 -11.15
N THR A 2 -28.71 -8.81 -9.86
CA THR A 2 -27.63 -8.08 -9.16
C THR A 2 -26.55 -9.08 -8.77
N GLY A 3 -25.51 -9.20 -9.60
CA GLY A 3 -24.32 -9.97 -9.26
C GLY A 3 -23.66 -9.43 -7.98
N ARG A 4 -22.97 -10.30 -7.24
CA ARG A 4 -22.18 -9.93 -6.06
C ARG A 4 -21.20 -8.79 -6.41
N ARG A 5 -21.06 -7.81 -5.51
CA ARG A 5 -20.02 -6.78 -5.60
C ARG A 5 -18.62 -7.39 -5.52
N LYS A 6 -17.71 -6.96 -6.39
CA LYS A 6 -16.29 -7.36 -6.32
C LYS A 6 -15.64 -6.70 -5.11
N THR A 7 -15.08 -7.51 -4.21
CA THR A 7 -14.41 -7.02 -3.01
C THR A 7 -12.94 -6.77 -3.29
N ILE A 8 -12.48 -5.55 -2.99
CA ILE A 8 -11.09 -5.13 -3.09
C ILE A 8 -10.60 -4.76 -1.69
N VAL A 9 -9.55 -5.41 -1.20
CA VAL A 9 -8.90 -5.04 0.06
C VAL A 9 -7.69 -4.17 -0.24
N CYS A 10 -7.70 -2.93 0.23
CA CYS A 10 -6.59 -2.00 0.14
C CYS A 10 -5.73 -2.10 1.41
N PHE A 11 -4.69 -2.93 1.36
CA PHE A 11 -3.79 -3.21 2.47
C PHE A 11 -2.56 -2.30 2.39
N GLY A 12 -2.38 -1.43 3.37
CA GLY A 12 -1.23 -0.53 3.37
C GLY A 12 -0.95 0.14 4.71
N ASP A 13 -0.21 1.24 4.65
CA ASP A 13 0.24 1.99 5.81
C ASP A 13 -0.55 3.30 6.03
N SER A 14 0.09 4.35 6.54
CA SER A 14 -0.50 5.69 6.75
C SER A 14 -1.00 6.33 5.47
N ASN A 15 -0.38 6.05 4.31
CA ASN A 15 -0.85 6.57 3.01
C ASN A 15 -2.13 5.87 2.54
N THR A 16 -2.42 4.66 3.03
CA THR A 16 -3.72 3.99 2.85
C THR A 16 -4.71 4.38 3.93
N TRP A 17 -4.25 4.59 5.16
CA TRP A 17 -5.08 5.07 6.26
C TRP A 17 -5.59 6.49 6.00
N GLY A 18 -4.81 7.32 5.30
CA GLY A 18 -5.13 8.70 4.99
C GLY A 18 -4.61 9.68 6.03
N TYR A 19 -3.32 9.60 6.36
CA TYR A 19 -2.69 10.52 7.30
C TYR A 19 -2.51 11.91 6.68
N ASP A 20 -2.99 12.95 7.37
CA ASP A 20 -2.81 14.34 6.99
C ASP A 20 -1.65 14.96 7.79
N ALA A 21 -0.50 15.13 7.12
CA ALA A 21 0.69 15.72 7.72
C ALA A 21 0.53 17.17 8.19
N LYS A 22 -0.50 17.90 7.71
CA LYS A 22 -0.76 19.28 8.15
C LYS A 22 -1.49 19.34 9.48
N THR A 23 -2.32 18.35 9.77
CA THR A 23 -3.21 18.35 10.94
C THR A 23 -2.88 17.25 11.95
N ASP A 24 -1.97 16.34 11.61
CA ASP A 24 -1.63 15.15 12.40
C ASP A 24 -2.87 14.28 12.67
N ALA A 25 -3.78 14.24 11.70
CA ALA A 25 -5.08 13.58 11.82
C ALA A 25 -5.35 12.68 10.60
N ARG A 26 -6.58 12.15 10.54
CA ARG A 26 -7.05 11.37 9.40
C ARG A 26 -7.82 12.25 8.44
N PHE A 27 -7.51 12.18 7.16
CA PHE A 27 -8.36 12.69 6.10
C PHE A 27 -9.75 12.03 6.15
N ASP A 28 -10.78 12.79 5.78
CA ASP A 28 -12.14 12.28 5.65
C ASP A 28 -12.27 11.24 4.51
N GLU A 29 -13.41 10.55 4.48
CA GLU A 29 -13.67 9.51 3.49
C GLU A 29 -13.63 10.02 2.04
N GLU A 30 -14.03 11.26 1.81
CA GLU A 30 -14.06 11.84 0.47
C GLU A 30 -12.68 12.26 -0.03
N THR A 31 -11.73 12.43 0.88
CA THR A 31 -10.35 12.81 0.58
C THR A 31 -9.47 11.60 0.37
N ARG A 32 -9.57 10.57 1.22
CA ARG A 32 -8.73 9.36 1.12
C ARG A 32 -8.85 8.69 -0.24
N TRP A 33 -7.72 8.19 -0.76
CA TRP A 33 -7.68 7.59 -2.10
C TRP A 33 -8.57 6.35 -2.21
N THR A 34 -8.75 5.61 -1.12
CA THR A 34 -9.61 4.44 -1.04
C THR A 34 -11.10 4.77 -1.12
N GLY A 35 -11.55 5.82 -0.42
CA GLY A 35 -12.93 6.32 -0.52
C GLY A 35 -13.24 6.91 -1.90
N ARG A 36 -12.30 7.69 -2.45
CA ARG A 36 -12.38 8.17 -3.85
C ARG A 36 -12.41 7.01 -4.85
N LEU A 37 -11.56 6.00 -4.67
CA LEU A 37 -11.55 4.80 -5.50
C LEU A 37 -12.89 4.07 -5.47
N ALA A 38 -13.50 3.91 -4.30
CA ALA A 38 -14.82 3.29 -4.16
C ALA A 38 -15.87 4.03 -4.99
N ARG A 39 -15.86 5.36 -4.95
CA ARG A 39 -16.76 6.22 -5.76
C ARG A 39 -16.51 6.08 -7.25
N LEU A 40 -15.23 6.07 -7.67
CA LEU A 40 -14.85 5.92 -9.08
C LEU A 40 -15.28 4.56 -9.65
N LEU A 41 -15.13 3.48 -8.87
CA LEU A 41 -15.53 2.12 -9.27
C LEU A 41 -17.05 1.91 -9.27
N GLY A 42 -17.78 2.62 -8.40
CA GLY A 42 -19.23 2.55 -8.27
C GLY A 42 -19.74 1.27 -7.59
N ASP A 43 -21.07 1.09 -7.61
CA ASP A 43 -21.78 0.10 -6.80
C ASP A 43 -21.48 -1.37 -7.13
N GLY A 44 -20.79 -1.64 -8.25
CA GLY A 44 -20.31 -2.97 -8.60
C GLY A 44 -19.16 -3.48 -7.72
N TYR A 45 -18.59 -2.62 -6.88
CA TYR A 45 -17.41 -2.89 -6.08
C TYR A 45 -17.63 -2.58 -4.59
N ARG A 46 -16.86 -3.26 -3.75
CA ARG A 46 -16.70 -2.97 -2.31
C ARG A 46 -15.21 -2.77 -2.05
N VAL A 47 -14.82 -1.55 -1.73
CA VAL A 47 -13.45 -1.26 -1.29
C VAL A 47 -13.39 -1.38 0.24
N VAL A 48 -12.39 -2.12 0.73
CA VAL A 48 -12.12 -2.31 2.16
C VAL A 48 -10.81 -1.60 2.49
N GLU A 49 -10.86 -0.66 3.43
CA GLU A 49 -9.71 0.13 3.84
C GLU A 49 -8.95 -0.56 4.97
N GLU A 50 -7.81 -1.18 4.67
CA GLU A 50 -6.93 -1.82 5.66
C GLU A 50 -5.59 -1.08 5.72
N GLY A 51 -5.66 0.23 5.98
CA GLY A 51 -4.50 1.09 6.21
C GLY A 51 -4.16 1.20 7.69
N LEU A 52 -2.88 1.00 8.05
CA LEU A 52 -2.39 1.15 9.43
C LEU A 52 -1.09 1.96 9.44
N SER A 53 -1.13 3.16 10.02
CA SER A 53 0.05 4.01 10.16
C SER A 53 1.22 3.26 10.81
N GLY A 54 2.40 3.35 10.19
CA GLY A 54 3.60 2.65 10.64
C GLY A 54 3.77 1.21 10.13
N ARG A 55 2.75 0.61 9.50
CA ARG A 55 2.82 -0.78 9.01
C ARG A 55 4.00 -1.00 8.09
N THR A 56 4.73 -2.08 8.35
CA THR A 56 5.84 -2.59 7.53
C THR A 56 5.38 -3.83 6.76
N SER A 57 6.17 -4.29 5.79
CA SER A 57 5.90 -5.56 5.11
C SER A 57 6.16 -6.77 6.02
N VAL A 58 7.39 -6.90 6.53
CA VAL A 58 7.86 -8.08 7.28
C VAL A 58 8.66 -7.75 8.53
N CYS A 59 8.93 -6.47 8.80
CA CYS A 59 9.73 -6.04 9.94
C CYS A 59 8.88 -5.96 11.21
N GLU A 60 9.33 -6.60 12.28
CA GLU A 60 8.81 -6.30 13.61
C GLU A 60 9.35 -4.94 14.05
N ASP A 61 8.47 -4.00 14.42
CA ASP A 61 8.91 -2.71 14.92
C ASP A 61 9.28 -2.83 16.40
N PRO A 62 10.53 -2.54 16.80
CA PRO A 62 10.94 -2.67 18.20
C PRO A 62 10.30 -1.61 19.11
N LEU A 63 9.62 -0.60 18.55
CA LEU A 63 9.01 0.51 19.29
C LEU A 63 7.49 0.37 19.42
N PHE A 64 6.83 -0.31 18.47
CA PHE A 64 5.38 -0.39 18.39
C PHE A 64 4.92 -1.77 17.94
N GLU A 65 4.00 -2.38 18.68
CA GLU A 65 3.49 -3.72 18.38
C GLU A 65 2.50 -3.73 17.20
N GLY A 66 2.38 -4.89 16.55
CA GLY A 66 1.31 -5.15 15.56
C GLY A 66 1.51 -4.47 14.19
N LEU A 67 2.67 -3.86 13.95
CA LEU A 67 2.96 -3.17 12.68
C LEU A 67 3.44 -4.11 11.57
N ARG A 68 3.82 -5.35 11.89
CA ARG A 68 4.29 -6.32 10.90
C ARG A 68 3.14 -6.84 10.05
N GLY A 69 3.04 -6.34 8.81
CA GLY A 69 1.96 -6.71 7.88
C GLY A 69 1.85 -8.21 7.64
N LEU A 70 2.98 -8.93 7.65
CA LEU A 70 3.01 -10.38 7.48
C LEU A 70 2.21 -11.15 8.52
N ASP A 71 2.12 -10.66 9.76
CA ASP A 71 1.36 -11.36 10.82
C ASP A 71 -0.14 -11.12 10.68
N TYR A 72 -0.51 -9.92 10.27
CA TYR A 72 -1.90 -9.50 10.18
C TYR A 72 -2.59 -9.88 8.86
N ILE A 73 -1.86 -10.03 7.75
CA ILE A 73 -2.51 -10.22 6.44
C ILE A 73 -3.41 -11.46 6.36
N TYR A 74 -3.06 -12.55 7.04
CA TYR A 74 -3.89 -13.76 7.00
C TYR A 74 -5.26 -13.58 7.68
N PRO A 75 -5.35 -13.19 8.97
CA PRO A 75 -6.65 -12.94 9.58
C PRO A 75 -7.42 -11.80 8.90
N CYS A 76 -6.73 -10.78 8.38
CA CYS A 76 -7.35 -9.71 7.57
C CYS A 76 -8.08 -10.29 6.35
N LEU A 77 -7.39 -11.09 5.53
CA LEU A 77 -7.98 -11.64 4.30
C LEU A 77 -9.14 -12.59 4.58
N LEU A 78 -9.02 -13.45 5.58
CA LEU A 78 -10.12 -14.36 5.93
C LEU A 78 -11.34 -13.61 6.50
N SER A 79 -11.13 -12.53 7.24
CA SER A 79 -12.24 -11.73 7.80
C SER A 79 -13.04 -10.99 6.73
N HIS A 80 -12.43 -10.72 5.57
CA HIS A 80 -13.09 -10.01 4.45
C HIS A 80 -13.48 -10.91 3.28
N SER A 81 -13.24 -12.22 3.38
CA SER A 81 -13.58 -13.22 2.36
C SER A 81 -15.09 -13.24 2.04
N PRO A 82 -15.50 -13.47 0.77
CA PRO A 82 -14.64 -13.62 -0.40
C PRO A 82 -14.01 -12.30 -0.86
N ILE A 83 -12.78 -12.35 -1.37
CA ILE A 83 -12.02 -11.23 -1.90
C ILE A 83 -11.70 -11.48 -3.39
N ASP A 84 -11.92 -10.48 -4.22
CA ASP A 84 -11.63 -10.55 -5.66
C ASP A 84 -10.22 -10.01 -5.95
N LEU A 85 -9.77 -8.98 -5.22
CA LEU A 85 -8.42 -8.39 -5.35
C LEU A 85 -7.88 -7.91 -3.99
N VAL A 86 -6.60 -8.15 -3.75
CA VAL A 86 -5.82 -7.52 -2.68
C VAL A 86 -4.83 -6.54 -3.29
N VAL A 87 -4.93 -5.27 -2.91
CA VAL A 87 -3.94 -4.24 -3.24
C VAL A 87 -3.00 -4.11 -2.05
N ILE A 88 -1.70 -4.23 -2.29
CA ILE A 88 -0.65 -4.04 -1.27
C ILE A 88 0.19 -2.83 -1.67
N MET A 89 0.08 -1.75 -0.90
CA MET A 89 0.93 -0.56 -1.03
C MET A 89 1.67 -0.34 0.29
N LEU A 90 2.90 -0.82 0.33
CA LEU A 90 3.80 -0.81 1.50
C LEU A 90 5.24 -0.61 1.05
N GLY A 91 6.12 -0.36 2.01
CA GLY A 91 7.56 -0.19 1.79
C GLY A 91 8.09 1.09 2.41
N THR A 92 7.25 2.14 2.54
CA THR A 92 7.62 3.42 3.15
C THR A 92 8.20 3.24 4.54
N ASN A 93 7.53 2.49 5.43
CA ASN A 93 8.03 2.25 6.79
C ASN A 93 9.21 1.27 6.85
N ASP A 94 9.32 0.33 5.93
CA ASP A 94 10.46 -0.58 5.83
C ASP A 94 11.75 0.18 5.47
N THR A 95 11.65 1.38 4.88
CA THR A 95 12.81 2.25 4.63
C THR A 95 13.42 2.82 5.90
N LYS A 96 12.75 2.78 7.07
CA LYS A 96 13.28 3.40 8.28
C LYS A 96 14.65 2.83 8.65
N GLU A 97 15.58 3.71 9.00
CA GLU A 97 16.98 3.36 9.28
C GLU A 97 17.11 2.28 10.35
N ARG A 98 16.23 2.31 11.37
CA ARG A 98 16.21 1.33 12.45
C ARG A 98 16.06 -0.13 12.00
N PHE A 99 15.55 -0.39 10.79
CA PHE A 99 15.41 -1.74 10.25
C PHE A 99 16.64 -2.22 9.48
N GLY A 100 17.57 -1.33 9.13
CA GLY A 100 18.82 -1.68 8.46
C GLY A 100 18.66 -2.36 7.10
N LEU A 101 17.50 -2.23 6.44
CA LEU A 101 17.22 -2.88 5.16
C LEU A 101 17.75 -2.08 3.96
N THR A 102 18.22 -2.82 2.95
CA THR A 102 18.41 -2.28 1.60
C THR A 102 17.07 -2.24 0.85
N SER A 103 16.97 -1.43 -0.22
CA SER A 103 15.77 -1.41 -1.06
C SER A 103 15.42 -2.81 -1.62
N PHE A 104 16.44 -3.58 -1.99
CA PHE A 104 16.26 -4.97 -2.41
C PHE A 104 15.64 -5.86 -1.32
N ASN A 105 16.07 -5.73 -0.05
CA ASN A 105 15.47 -6.50 1.04
C ASN A 105 14.03 -6.08 1.34
N ILE A 106 13.71 -4.79 1.19
CA ILE A 106 12.34 -4.30 1.30
C ILE A 106 11.47 -4.95 0.22
N ALA A 107 11.94 -4.99 -1.03
CA ALA A 107 11.24 -5.65 -2.13
C ALA A 107 11.05 -7.16 -1.89
N GLN A 108 12.04 -7.84 -1.30
CA GLN A 108 11.90 -9.25 -0.88
C GLN A 108 10.83 -9.42 0.22
N GLY A 109 10.78 -8.51 1.19
CA GLY A 109 9.76 -8.50 2.25
C GLY A 109 8.34 -8.34 1.69
N ILE A 110 8.14 -7.37 0.80
CA ILE A 110 6.86 -7.15 0.12
C ILE A 110 6.50 -8.35 -0.75
N THR A 111 7.46 -8.92 -1.49
CA THR A 111 7.25 -10.14 -2.28
C THR A 111 6.84 -11.34 -1.42
N ARG A 112 7.42 -11.49 -0.23
CA ARG A 112 7.02 -12.53 0.73
C ARG A 112 5.59 -12.31 1.22
N LEU A 113 5.24 -11.07 1.57
CA LEU A 113 3.90 -10.69 2.01
C LEU A 113 2.85 -10.94 0.92
N SER A 114 3.13 -10.54 -0.31
CA SER A 114 2.22 -10.69 -1.45
C SER A 114 2.02 -12.16 -1.84
N ASN A 115 3.05 -12.98 -1.76
CA ASN A 115 2.91 -14.44 -1.91
C ASN A 115 2.03 -15.06 -0.80
N LYS A 116 2.15 -14.60 0.45
CA LYS A 116 1.25 -15.04 1.53
C LYS A 116 -0.21 -14.66 1.23
N ALA A 117 -0.46 -13.46 0.72
CA ALA A 117 -1.80 -13.04 0.30
C ALA A 117 -2.34 -13.92 -0.84
N LYS A 118 -1.55 -14.12 -1.89
CA LYS A 118 -1.89 -14.96 -3.04
C LYS A 118 -2.08 -16.44 -2.68
N GLY A 119 -1.42 -16.93 -1.63
CA GLY A 119 -1.60 -18.29 -1.12
C GLY A 119 -2.79 -18.48 -0.18
N THR A 120 -3.47 -17.39 0.22
CA THR A 120 -4.57 -17.47 1.20
C THR A 120 -5.88 -17.81 0.49
N PRO A 121 -6.66 -18.82 0.94
CA PRO A 121 -7.92 -19.23 0.33
C PRO A 121 -9.08 -18.27 0.69
N ALA A 122 -8.89 -16.97 0.45
CA ALA A 122 -9.82 -15.90 0.79
C ALA A 122 -10.69 -15.43 -0.39
N GLY A 123 -10.51 -16.00 -1.58
CA GLY A 123 -11.30 -15.73 -2.76
C GLY A 123 -12.62 -16.51 -2.82
N ASN A 124 -13.39 -16.29 -3.89
CA ASN A 124 -14.69 -16.95 -4.06
C ASN A 124 -14.54 -18.48 -4.17
N GLY A 125 -15.29 -19.22 -3.36
CA GLY A 125 -15.16 -20.68 -3.30
C GLY A 125 -13.84 -21.18 -2.69
N GLY A 126 -13.13 -20.34 -1.93
CA GLY A 126 -11.88 -20.72 -1.26
C GLY A 126 -10.64 -20.70 -2.18
N VAL A 127 -10.74 -20.10 -3.37
CA VAL A 127 -9.57 -19.88 -4.23
C VAL A 127 -8.69 -18.73 -3.71
N ALA A 128 -7.50 -18.59 -4.27
CA ALA A 128 -6.65 -17.43 -4.04
C ALA A 128 -7.28 -16.13 -4.60
N PRO A 129 -7.22 -14.99 -3.89
CA PRO A 129 -7.54 -13.70 -4.49
C PRO A 129 -6.46 -13.30 -5.49
N ASP A 130 -6.81 -12.43 -6.46
CA ASP A 130 -5.78 -11.75 -7.27
C ASP A 130 -5.02 -10.76 -6.39
N VAL A 131 -3.75 -10.48 -6.71
CA VAL A 131 -2.89 -9.59 -5.90
C VAL A 131 -2.21 -8.57 -6.80
N LEU A 132 -2.33 -7.30 -6.41
CA LEU A 132 -1.65 -6.16 -7.01
C LEU A 132 -0.73 -5.52 -5.97
N VAL A 133 0.57 -5.56 -6.22
CA VAL A 133 1.56 -4.78 -5.47
C VAL A 133 1.74 -3.43 -6.14
N VAL A 134 1.69 -2.37 -5.34
CA VAL A 134 1.89 -0.99 -5.78
C VAL A 134 3.12 -0.44 -5.08
N ALA A 135 4.10 0.03 -5.84
CA ALA A 135 5.20 0.81 -5.26
C ALA A 135 4.62 2.18 -4.82
N PRO A 136 4.76 2.58 -3.54
CA PRO A 136 4.35 3.90 -3.10
C PRO A 136 5.19 4.99 -3.79
N PRO A 137 4.71 6.25 -3.84
CA PRO A 137 5.54 7.34 -4.37
C PRO A 137 6.87 7.47 -3.62
N VAL A 138 7.92 7.92 -4.32
CA VAL A 138 9.23 8.15 -3.73
C VAL A 138 9.13 9.19 -2.61
N ILE A 139 9.76 8.90 -1.47
CA ILE A 139 9.91 9.85 -0.37
C ILE A 139 10.82 10.98 -0.86
N GLY A 140 10.34 12.22 -0.80
CA GLY A 140 11.13 13.36 -1.24
C GLY A 140 12.29 13.61 -0.28
N LYS A 141 13.51 13.82 -0.80
CA LYS A 141 14.75 13.99 -0.02
C LYS A 141 14.67 14.97 1.15
N ALA A 142 13.86 16.02 1.03
CA ALA A 142 13.65 17.02 2.06
C ALA A 142 12.91 16.49 3.32
N TYR A 143 12.40 15.25 3.33
CA TYR A 143 11.83 14.63 4.54
C TYR A 143 12.80 14.70 5.73
N ALA A 144 14.11 14.61 5.46
CA ALA A 144 15.18 14.66 6.44
C ALA A 144 15.23 15.99 7.20
N ASP A 145 14.75 17.08 6.59
CA ASP A 145 14.74 18.43 7.16
C ASP A 145 13.43 18.76 7.89
N THR A 146 12.50 17.80 7.99
CA THR A 146 11.21 17.93 8.68
C THR A 146 11.18 17.11 9.97
N PRO A 147 10.18 17.29 10.86
CA PRO A 147 10.06 16.48 12.08
C PRO A 147 10.04 14.96 11.86
N ILE A 148 9.63 14.48 10.67
CA ILE A 148 9.60 13.05 10.34
C ILE A 148 11.01 12.48 10.08
N GLY A 149 12.00 13.33 9.78
CA GLY A 149 13.37 12.92 9.53
C GLY A 149 13.98 12.15 10.71
N ALA A 150 13.76 12.64 11.93
CA ALA A 150 14.26 12.00 13.15
C ALA A 150 13.74 10.56 13.37
N PRO A 151 12.42 10.27 13.31
CA PRO A 151 11.91 8.90 13.45
C PRO A 151 12.11 8.01 12.23
N MET A 152 12.34 8.57 11.03
CA MET A 152 12.64 7.79 9.82
C MET A 152 14.10 7.40 9.74
N GLY A 153 15.01 8.30 10.11
CA GLY A 153 16.45 8.13 9.95
C GLY A 153 16.91 8.28 8.50
N ALA A 154 18.16 7.91 8.23
CA ALA A 154 18.81 8.23 6.96
C ALA A 154 18.37 7.37 5.75
N ARG A 155 18.53 7.97 4.56
CA ARG A 155 18.48 7.32 3.24
C ARG A 155 17.12 6.71 2.85
N CYS A 156 16.03 7.13 3.46
CA CYS A 156 14.68 6.64 3.15
C CYS A 156 14.25 7.00 1.72
N ASP A 157 14.61 8.21 1.27
CA ASP A 157 14.44 8.70 -0.11
C ASP A 157 15.14 7.79 -1.12
N GLU A 158 16.44 7.51 -0.92
CA GLU A 158 17.22 6.62 -1.79
C GLU A 158 16.60 5.22 -1.87
N LYS A 159 16.27 4.63 -0.71
CA LYS A 159 15.67 3.28 -0.64
C LYS A 159 14.31 3.24 -1.34
N SER A 160 13.48 4.27 -1.18
CA SER A 160 12.17 4.35 -1.84
C SER A 160 12.28 4.56 -3.34
N PHE A 161 13.29 5.29 -3.81
CA PHE A 161 13.57 5.50 -5.24
C PHE A 161 14.00 4.20 -5.94
N GLU A 162 14.83 3.40 -5.30
CA GLU A 162 15.30 2.11 -5.82
C GLU A 162 14.23 0.99 -5.75
N LEU A 163 13.17 1.17 -4.97
CA LEU A 163 12.22 0.09 -4.65
C LEU A 163 11.45 -0.45 -5.88
N PRO A 164 10.91 0.38 -6.80
CA PRO A 164 10.12 -0.09 -7.92
C PRO A 164 10.86 -1.08 -8.82
N VAL A 165 12.14 -0.82 -9.14
CA VAL A 165 12.92 -1.70 -10.03
C VAL A 165 13.14 -3.08 -9.41
N HIS A 166 13.31 -3.15 -8.10
CA HIS A 166 13.45 -4.42 -7.39
C HIS A 166 12.12 -5.17 -7.28
N LEU A 167 11.01 -4.46 -7.02
CA LEU A 167 9.68 -5.07 -7.00
C LEU A 167 9.30 -5.65 -8.36
N GLU A 168 9.51 -4.90 -9.45
CA GLU A 168 9.22 -5.38 -10.80
C GLU A 168 10.01 -6.65 -11.13
N ALA A 169 11.32 -6.66 -10.84
CA ALA A 169 12.17 -7.80 -11.08
C ALA A 169 11.76 -9.04 -10.27
N LEU A 170 11.46 -8.87 -8.98
CA LEU A 170 11.11 -9.99 -8.09
C LEU A 170 9.69 -10.53 -8.33
N LEU A 171 8.76 -9.73 -8.84
CA LEU A 171 7.37 -10.14 -9.06
C LEU A 171 7.12 -10.76 -10.44
N LYS A 172 8.01 -10.54 -11.42
CA LYS A 172 7.84 -10.93 -12.84
C LYS A 172 7.33 -12.37 -13.07
N GLU A 173 7.79 -13.33 -12.27
CA GLU A 173 7.45 -14.76 -12.43
C GLU A 173 6.53 -15.30 -11.33
N THR A 174 6.11 -14.45 -10.39
CA THR A 174 5.23 -14.85 -9.29
C THR A 174 3.76 -14.92 -9.73
N GLY A 175 3.43 -14.34 -10.89
CA GLY A 175 2.06 -14.11 -11.33
C GLY A 175 1.29 -13.17 -10.38
N ILE A 176 2.00 -12.30 -9.66
CA ILE A 176 1.44 -11.18 -8.88
C ILE A 176 1.61 -9.94 -9.74
N ARG A 177 0.58 -9.09 -9.79
CA ARG A 177 0.60 -7.87 -10.60
C ARG A 177 1.43 -6.81 -9.89
N PHE A 178 2.08 -5.96 -10.69
CA PHE A 178 2.86 -4.83 -10.19
C PHE A 178 2.42 -3.54 -10.88
N ALA A 179 2.44 -2.44 -10.13
CA ALA A 179 2.27 -1.10 -10.66
C ALA A 179 3.16 -0.10 -9.90
N ASP A 180 3.78 0.82 -10.64
CA ASP A 180 4.55 1.92 -10.07
C ASP A 180 3.70 3.20 -10.08
N SER A 181 3.51 3.82 -8.92
CA SER A 181 2.67 5.01 -8.77
C SER A 181 3.42 6.33 -8.98
N ASN A 182 4.74 6.31 -9.17
CA ASN A 182 5.59 7.51 -9.21
C ASN A 182 5.25 8.50 -10.33
N GLU A 183 4.82 8.02 -11.50
CA GLU A 183 4.39 8.91 -12.59
C GLU A 183 3.01 9.53 -12.34
N ALA A 184 2.22 8.93 -11.44
CA ALA A 184 0.84 9.33 -11.20
C ALA A 184 0.70 10.20 -9.96
N ALA A 185 1.38 9.89 -8.85
CA ALA A 185 1.26 10.58 -7.59
C ALA A 185 2.64 10.87 -6.97
N ALA A 186 2.71 11.91 -6.15
CA ALA A 186 3.90 12.32 -5.41
C ALA A 186 3.55 12.56 -3.94
N MET A 187 4.54 12.48 -3.07
CA MET A 187 4.37 12.86 -1.66
C MET A 187 4.16 14.37 -1.53
N GLY A 188 3.34 14.77 -0.56
CA GLY A 188 3.07 16.17 -0.26
C GLY A 188 4.29 16.87 0.33
N GLU A 189 4.34 18.20 0.17
CA GLU A 189 5.51 19.01 0.58
C GLU A 189 5.62 19.24 2.09
N THR A 190 4.63 18.82 2.89
CA THR A 190 4.62 19.08 4.34
C THR A 190 5.68 18.26 5.08
N ASP A 191 5.82 16.98 4.72
CA ASP A 191 6.82 16.08 5.31
C ASP A 191 7.55 15.23 4.26
N HIS A 192 7.20 15.40 2.98
CA HIS A 192 7.76 14.68 1.84
C HIS A 192 7.63 13.14 1.93
N MET A 193 6.74 12.63 2.79
CA MET A 193 6.55 11.20 3.04
C MET A 193 5.08 10.76 2.96
N HIS A 194 4.13 11.65 3.27
CA HIS A 194 2.71 11.39 3.17
C HIS A 194 2.08 12.06 1.95
N LEU A 195 1.07 11.42 1.37
CA LEU A 195 0.21 12.03 0.35
C LEU A 195 -0.54 13.22 0.94
N ASP A 196 -0.62 14.32 0.19
CA ASP A 196 -1.59 15.36 0.47
C ASP A 196 -2.95 15.04 -0.21
N ALA A 197 -3.92 15.96 -0.08
CA ALA A 197 -5.25 15.77 -0.66
C ALA A 197 -5.22 15.60 -2.20
N GLU A 198 -4.28 16.27 -2.90
CA GLU A 198 -4.11 16.11 -4.35
C GLU A 198 -3.49 14.74 -4.68
N GLY A 199 -2.45 14.34 -3.94
CA GLY A 199 -1.82 13.04 -4.04
C GLY A 199 -2.80 11.89 -3.81
N HIS A 200 -3.71 12.01 -2.84
CA HIS A 200 -4.79 11.05 -2.64
C HIS A 200 -5.76 10.99 -3.84
N GLY A 201 -6.09 12.14 -4.45
CA GLY A 201 -6.89 12.20 -5.67
C GLY A 201 -6.22 11.46 -6.83
N LYS A 202 -4.96 11.76 -7.10
CA LYS A 202 -4.17 11.14 -8.17
C LYS A 202 -3.97 9.63 -7.95
N MET A 203 -3.73 9.21 -6.71
CA MET A 203 -3.63 7.80 -6.35
C MET A 203 -4.96 7.06 -6.62
N ALA A 204 -6.11 7.69 -6.33
CA ALA A 204 -7.41 7.08 -6.61
C ALA A 204 -7.63 6.84 -8.12
N GLU A 205 -7.28 7.82 -8.96
CA GLU A 205 -7.38 7.72 -10.41
C GLU A 205 -6.44 6.64 -10.98
N PHE A 206 -5.20 6.62 -10.49
CA PHE A 206 -4.22 5.59 -10.80
C PHE A 206 -4.76 4.19 -10.47
N MET A 207 -5.22 3.99 -9.24
CA MET A 207 -5.77 2.70 -8.81
C MET A 207 -7.01 2.31 -9.60
N HIS A 208 -7.91 3.25 -9.88
CA HIS A 208 -9.09 3.00 -10.70
C HIS A 208 -8.70 2.48 -12.09
N LYS A 209 -7.73 3.12 -12.76
CA LYS A 209 -7.22 2.68 -14.06
C LYS A 209 -6.66 1.26 -14.03
N HIS A 210 -5.87 0.92 -13.01
CA HIS A 210 -5.27 -0.41 -12.88
C HIS A 210 -6.32 -1.48 -12.55
N ILE A 211 -7.24 -1.20 -11.64
CA ILE A 211 -8.28 -2.14 -11.21
C ILE A 211 -9.29 -2.39 -12.34
N SER A 212 -9.70 -1.35 -13.07
CA SER A 212 -10.57 -1.50 -14.23
C SER A 212 -9.97 -2.38 -15.32
N ARG A 213 -8.63 -2.37 -15.50
CA ARG A 213 -7.94 -3.27 -16.44
C ARG A 213 -7.86 -4.73 -15.96
N ILE A 214 -7.98 -4.97 -14.66
CA ILE A 214 -7.95 -6.34 -14.10
C ILE A 214 -9.30 -7.02 -14.30
N PHE A 215 -10.40 -6.26 -14.21
CA PHE A 215 -11.76 -6.79 -14.19
C PHE A 215 -12.56 -6.60 -15.48
N ASN A 216 -12.03 -5.86 -16.46
CA ASN A 216 -12.56 -5.75 -17.82
C ASN A 216 -11.76 -6.63 -18.78
#